data_AF-A0A1E3BQU4-F1
#
_entry.id   AF-A0A1E3BQU4-F1
#
_cell.length_a   1.000
_cell.length_b   1.000
_cell.length_c   1.000
_cell.angle_alpha   90.00
_cell.angle_beta   90.00
_cell.angle_gamma   90.00
#
_symmetry.space_group_name_H-M   'P 1'
#
loop_
_entity.id
_entity.type
_entity.pdbx_description
1 polymer ?
#
loop_
_entity_poly.entity_id
_entity_poly.type
_entity_poly.pdbx_seq_one_letter_code
_entity_poly.pdbx_strand_id
1 'polypeptide(L)'
;MNLWHSLQLCLLAAAIPARAASAWGYTDATVSVQTKGAGVGSGFKQEIPDNKPLATPVSLGSLDTLRVTLTAQEGRSPKRAHQVFLLLNDPETGLDISYPFNVKDNGKSRVDLTQKDLPIQFLSLSQPVDARLLIGSFGTSEAYNERAFQLSITRNPDEPVPTVEVSRYGKLPEIHHIFKEEPKNPPIAVTLGFLGLTLTALPILAGVWLFLGVNLNHLPTALKSAPVPHAVFLGSLVSIEGIFFLYYTSWNIFQLLPAVAAAGAVAFVSGSRALGEVQGRRLAGLR
;
A
#
# COMPACT_ATOMS: atom_id res chain seq x y z
N MET A 1 -17.95 78.91 -47.79
CA MET A 1 -17.73 77.78 -48.72
C MET A 1 -17.43 76.43 -48.06
N ASN A 2 -17.60 76.21 -46.73
CA ASN A 2 -17.08 74.97 -46.11
C ASN A 2 -18.08 74.15 -45.26
N LEU A 3 -19.40 74.28 -45.46
CA LEU A 3 -20.39 73.50 -44.69
C LEU A 3 -21.09 72.40 -45.48
N TRP A 4 -20.97 72.39 -46.81
CA TRP A 4 -21.63 71.37 -47.66
C TRP A 4 -20.77 70.13 -47.94
N HIS A 5 -19.45 70.24 -47.86
CA HIS A 5 -18.55 69.10 -48.07
C HIS A 5 -18.48 68.16 -46.87
N SER A 6 -18.79 68.64 -45.66
CA SER A 6 -18.80 67.83 -44.45
C SER A 6 -19.99 66.87 -44.36
N LEU A 7 -21.12 67.21 -45.01
CA LEU A 7 -22.32 66.37 -44.98
C LEU A 7 -22.26 65.20 -45.99
N GLN A 8 -21.51 65.36 -47.09
CA GLN A 8 -21.32 64.32 -48.11
C GLN A 8 -20.34 63.22 -47.65
N LEU A 9 -19.40 63.55 -46.77
CA LEU A 9 -18.45 62.58 -46.19
C LEU A 9 -19.08 61.67 -45.13
N CYS A 10 -20.18 62.06 -44.49
CA CYS A 10 -20.89 61.20 -43.53
C CYS A 10 -21.85 60.18 -44.20
N LEU A 11 -22.28 60.40 -45.45
CA LEU A 11 -23.19 59.48 -46.15
C LEU A 11 -22.47 58.36 -46.94
N LEU A 12 -21.15 58.47 -47.15
CA LEU A 12 -20.35 57.42 -47.82
C LEU A 12 -19.71 56.40 -46.85
N ALA A 13 -19.80 56.62 -45.53
CA ALA A 13 -19.28 55.69 -44.53
C ALA A 13 -20.27 54.57 -44.12
N ALA A 14 -21.50 54.59 -44.64
CA ALA A 14 -22.56 53.65 -44.25
C ALA A 14 -22.69 52.40 -45.14
N ALA A 15 -21.80 52.20 -46.12
CA ALA A 15 -21.84 51.06 -47.03
C ALA A 15 -20.53 50.29 -47.05
N ILE A 16 -19.95 50.00 -45.88
CA ILE A 16 -19.06 48.84 -45.77
C ILE A 16 -19.98 47.65 -45.63
N PRO A 17 -20.06 46.72 -46.60
CA PRO A 17 -20.75 45.47 -46.36
C PRO A 17 -20.03 44.81 -45.18
N ALA A 18 -20.71 44.70 -44.04
CA ALA A 18 -20.29 43.85 -42.95
C ALA A 18 -20.25 42.43 -43.53
N ARG A 19 -19.09 42.05 -44.06
CA ARG A 19 -18.82 40.71 -44.53
C ARG A 19 -18.82 39.88 -43.25
N ALA A 20 -19.95 39.26 -42.95
CA ALA A 20 -20.03 38.30 -41.85
C ALA A 20 -18.85 37.35 -42.02
N ALA A 21 -17.94 37.33 -41.05
CA ALA A 21 -16.83 36.39 -41.06
C ALA A 21 -17.45 35.00 -41.15
N SER A 22 -17.19 34.29 -42.25
CA SER A 22 -17.64 32.93 -42.40
C SER A 22 -16.97 32.11 -41.30
N ALA A 23 -17.75 31.43 -40.48
CA ALA A 23 -17.22 30.50 -39.49
C ALA A 23 -17.29 29.08 -40.05
N TRP A 24 -16.32 28.25 -39.68
CA TRP A 24 -16.41 26.81 -39.84
C TRP A 24 -17.43 26.24 -38.85
N GLY A 25 -18.09 25.17 -39.25
CA GLY A 25 -19.01 24.42 -38.42
C GLY A 25 -19.29 23.06 -39.03
N TYR A 26 -20.33 22.40 -38.53
CA TYR A 26 -20.78 21.12 -39.08
C TYR A 26 -22.30 21.06 -39.24
N THR A 27 -22.74 20.14 -40.09
CA THR A 27 -24.12 19.65 -40.21
C THR A 27 -24.15 18.14 -40.26
N ASP A 28 -25.32 17.55 -40.04
CA ASP A 28 -25.57 16.10 -40.11
C ASP A 28 -24.61 15.29 -39.21
N ALA A 29 -24.25 15.85 -38.05
CA ALA A 29 -23.34 15.19 -37.14
C ALA A 29 -24.07 14.06 -36.41
N THR A 30 -23.47 12.88 -36.39
CA THR A 30 -24.03 11.69 -35.73
C THR A 30 -22.93 11.03 -34.93
N VAL A 31 -23.24 10.73 -33.67
CA VAL A 31 -22.46 9.83 -32.83
C VAL A 31 -23.15 8.48 -32.75
N SER A 32 -22.40 7.41 -32.93
CA SER A 32 -22.91 6.06 -32.76
C SER A 32 -21.92 5.19 -32.00
N VAL A 33 -22.42 4.31 -31.15
CA VAL A 33 -21.65 3.32 -30.40
C VAL A 33 -22.16 1.95 -30.83
N GLN A 34 -21.29 1.13 -31.40
CA GLN A 34 -21.61 -0.20 -31.89
C GLN A 34 -20.81 -1.25 -31.13
N THR A 35 -21.49 -2.17 -30.44
CA THR A 35 -20.84 -3.30 -29.77
C THR A 35 -20.44 -4.38 -30.77
N LYS A 36 -19.21 -4.88 -30.66
CA LYS A 36 -18.69 -5.95 -31.52
C LYS A 36 -19.55 -7.22 -31.39
N GLY A 37 -20.12 -7.68 -32.50
CA GLY A 37 -20.98 -8.89 -32.55
C GLY A 37 -22.48 -8.60 -32.42
N ALA A 38 -22.87 -7.36 -32.17
CA ALA A 38 -24.27 -6.95 -32.20
C ALA A 38 -24.71 -6.74 -33.66
N GLY A 39 -25.87 -7.28 -34.06
CA GLY A 39 -26.38 -7.20 -35.43
C GLY A 39 -26.53 -5.75 -35.93
N VAL A 40 -26.50 -5.56 -37.26
CA VAL A 40 -26.60 -4.23 -37.89
C VAL A 40 -27.85 -3.49 -37.39
N GLY A 41 -27.67 -2.41 -36.63
CA GLY A 41 -28.76 -1.56 -36.12
C GLY A 41 -29.01 -1.62 -34.60
N SER A 42 -28.28 -2.45 -33.85
CA SER A 42 -28.46 -2.61 -32.40
C SER A 42 -27.58 -1.70 -31.52
N GLY A 43 -26.95 -0.68 -32.11
CA GLY A 43 -26.06 0.26 -31.41
C GLY A 43 -26.74 1.57 -31.02
N PHE A 44 -26.22 2.26 -30.01
CA PHE A 44 -26.61 3.63 -29.67
C PHE A 44 -26.31 4.55 -30.86
N LYS A 45 -27.26 5.36 -31.30
CA LYS A 45 -27.09 6.34 -32.38
C LYS A 45 -27.85 7.61 -32.02
N GLN A 46 -27.15 8.73 -31.99
CA GLN A 46 -27.75 10.02 -31.67
C GLN A 46 -27.20 11.09 -32.61
N GLU A 47 -28.10 11.96 -33.07
CA GLU A 47 -27.75 13.12 -33.87
C GLU A 47 -27.24 14.23 -32.94
N ILE A 48 -26.10 14.82 -33.29
CA ILE A 48 -25.51 15.94 -32.56
C ILE A 48 -26.10 17.21 -33.19
N PRO A 49 -26.78 18.06 -32.40
CA PRO A 49 -27.36 19.28 -32.93
C PRO A 49 -26.28 20.19 -33.53
N ASP A 50 -26.60 20.83 -34.65
CA ASP A 50 -25.65 21.66 -35.39
C ASP A 50 -25.00 22.71 -34.49
N ASN A 51 -23.66 22.66 -34.41
CA ASN A 51 -22.82 23.56 -33.65
C ASN A 51 -23.21 23.68 -32.15
N LYS A 52 -23.78 22.62 -31.57
CA LYS A 52 -24.19 22.59 -30.15
C LYS A 52 -23.83 21.25 -29.49
N PRO A 53 -23.55 21.24 -28.18
CA PRO A 53 -23.25 20.01 -27.47
C PRO A 53 -24.50 19.16 -27.25
N LEU A 54 -24.30 17.85 -27.21
CA LEU A 54 -25.26 16.86 -26.74
C LEU A 54 -25.41 16.97 -25.22
N ALA A 55 -26.66 16.94 -24.72
CA ALA A 55 -26.94 17.00 -23.28
C ALA A 55 -26.66 15.67 -22.56
N THR A 56 -26.76 14.55 -23.26
CA THR A 56 -26.58 13.21 -22.71
C THR A 56 -25.16 12.69 -22.93
N PRO A 57 -24.49 12.18 -21.89
CA PRO A 57 -23.20 11.51 -22.05
C PRO A 57 -23.33 10.25 -22.92
N VAL A 58 -22.31 9.99 -23.72
CA VAL A 58 -22.18 8.80 -24.56
C VAL A 58 -21.27 7.80 -23.85
N SER A 59 -21.75 6.60 -23.58
CA SER A 59 -20.96 5.54 -22.95
C SER A 59 -20.21 4.71 -23.98
N LEU A 60 -18.92 4.45 -23.76
CA LEU A 60 -18.08 3.55 -24.55
C LEU A 60 -17.60 2.39 -23.67
N GLY A 61 -18.10 1.18 -23.94
CA GLY A 61 -17.64 -0.07 -23.32
C GLY A 61 -16.40 -0.66 -24.01
N SER A 62 -15.89 -1.77 -23.45
CA SER A 62 -14.64 -2.39 -23.89
C SER A 62 -14.69 -3.09 -25.25
N LEU A 63 -15.87 -3.55 -25.65
CA LEU A 63 -16.12 -4.18 -26.95
C LEU A 63 -16.77 -3.22 -27.95
N ASP A 64 -16.96 -1.97 -27.57
CA ASP A 64 -17.67 -0.98 -28.36
C ASP A 64 -16.73 -0.23 -29.31
N THR A 65 -17.30 0.20 -30.44
CA THR A 65 -16.67 1.11 -31.39
C THR A 65 -17.48 2.40 -31.41
N LEU A 66 -16.86 3.50 -30.99
CA LEU A 66 -17.39 4.85 -31.15
C LEU A 66 -17.15 5.30 -32.59
N ARG A 67 -18.19 5.84 -33.21
CA ARG A 67 -18.17 6.33 -34.58
C ARG A 67 -18.81 7.69 -34.63
N VAL A 68 -18.05 8.67 -35.09
CA VAL A 68 -18.54 10.03 -35.28
C VAL A 68 -18.46 10.37 -36.77
N THR A 69 -19.58 10.78 -37.33
CA THR A 69 -19.69 11.25 -38.71
C THR A 69 -20.25 12.66 -38.71
N LEU A 70 -19.74 13.54 -39.57
CA LEU A 70 -20.25 14.90 -39.72
C LEU A 70 -19.97 15.40 -41.14
N THR A 71 -20.66 16.46 -41.56
CA THR A 71 -20.35 17.19 -42.79
C THR A 71 -19.77 18.55 -42.41
N ALA A 72 -18.50 18.79 -42.71
CA ALA A 72 -17.86 20.08 -42.46
C ALA A 72 -18.42 21.15 -43.41
N GLN A 73 -18.73 22.33 -42.87
CA GLN A 73 -19.25 23.46 -43.63
C GLN A 73 -18.50 24.74 -43.31
N GLU A 74 -18.37 25.59 -44.32
CA GLU A 74 -17.93 26.98 -44.18
C GLU A 74 -19.17 27.86 -44.39
N GLY A 75 -19.65 28.53 -43.33
CA GLY A 75 -20.94 29.21 -43.33
C GLY A 75 -22.11 28.23 -43.46
N ARG A 76 -22.71 28.15 -44.66
CA ARG A 76 -23.81 27.20 -44.99
C ARG A 76 -23.47 26.26 -46.14
N SER A 77 -22.24 26.33 -46.67
CA SER A 77 -21.83 25.50 -47.80
C SER A 77 -20.94 24.35 -47.31
N PRO A 78 -21.27 23.08 -47.62
CA PRO A 78 -20.41 21.94 -47.35
C PRO A 78 -19.08 22.09 -48.09
N LYS A 79 -17.97 21.99 -47.36
CA LYS A 79 -16.63 22.16 -47.94
C LYS A 79 -15.62 21.28 -47.23
N ARG A 80 -14.63 20.79 -47.98
CA ARG A 80 -13.51 20.04 -47.42
C ARG A 80 -12.62 20.96 -46.58
N ALA A 81 -12.70 20.80 -45.25
CA ALA A 81 -11.75 21.38 -44.31
C ALA A 81 -10.40 20.64 -44.36
N HIS A 82 -9.30 21.35 -44.12
CA HIS A 82 -7.96 20.75 -44.07
C HIS A 82 -7.69 20.03 -42.75
N GLN A 83 -8.30 20.50 -41.66
CA GLN A 83 -8.16 19.95 -40.32
C GLN A 83 -9.55 19.65 -39.78
N VAL A 84 -9.79 18.38 -39.48
CA VAL A 84 -10.99 17.92 -38.78
C VAL A 84 -10.53 16.89 -37.75
N PHE A 85 -10.60 17.24 -36.47
CA PHE A 85 -10.14 16.40 -35.37
C PHE A 85 -11.22 16.23 -34.30
N LEU A 86 -11.24 15.05 -33.70
CA LEU A 86 -11.93 14.78 -32.44
C LEU A 86 -10.90 14.93 -31.32
N LEU A 87 -11.04 15.98 -30.52
CA LEU A 87 -10.20 16.21 -29.35
C LEU A 87 -10.91 15.65 -28.12
N LEU A 88 -10.33 14.66 -27.47
CA LEU A 88 -10.75 14.22 -26.15
C LEU A 88 -9.92 14.98 -25.11
N ASN A 89 -10.58 15.67 -24.18
CA ASN A 89 -9.94 16.47 -23.15
C ASN A 89 -10.51 16.10 -21.77
N ASP A 90 -9.64 15.72 -20.85
CA ASP A 90 -9.98 15.52 -19.44
C ASP A 90 -9.96 16.87 -18.69
N PRO A 91 -11.12 17.36 -18.21
CA PRO A 91 -11.18 18.65 -17.52
C PRO A 91 -10.44 18.69 -16.18
N GLU A 92 -10.19 17.54 -15.53
CA GLU A 92 -9.52 17.52 -14.22
C GLU A 92 -8.00 17.55 -14.34
N THR A 93 -7.42 16.71 -15.22
CA THR A 93 -5.97 16.64 -15.40
C THR A 93 -5.44 17.57 -16.48
N GLY A 94 -6.31 18.06 -17.38
CA GLY A 94 -5.94 18.81 -18.57
C GLY A 94 -5.30 17.95 -19.66
N LEU A 95 -5.33 16.62 -19.52
CA LEU A 95 -4.81 15.69 -20.53
C LEU A 95 -5.68 15.72 -21.78
N ASP A 96 -5.05 15.89 -22.94
CA ASP A 96 -5.75 15.90 -24.21
C ASP A 96 -5.15 14.94 -25.25
N ILE A 97 -6.00 14.49 -26.17
CA ILE A 97 -5.59 13.69 -27.33
C ILE A 97 -6.48 13.98 -28.53
N SER A 98 -5.88 14.10 -29.70
CA SER A 98 -6.58 14.41 -30.96
C SER A 98 -6.60 13.22 -31.91
N TYR A 99 -7.77 12.95 -32.48
CA TYR A 99 -7.96 11.92 -33.50
C TYR A 99 -8.42 12.53 -34.84
N PRO A 100 -7.65 12.35 -35.93
CA PRO A 100 -8.02 12.90 -37.24
C PRO A 100 -9.24 12.19 -37.82
N PHE A 101 -10.14 12.96 -38.43
CA PHE A 101 -11.20 12.42 -39.28
C PHE A 101 -10.68 12.13 -40.68
N ASN A 102 -11.25 11.10 -41.32
CA ASN A 102 -11.14 10.88 -42.74
C ASN A 102 -12.15 11.80 -43.48
N VAL A 103 -11.65 12.84 -44.13
CA VAL A 103 -12.44 13.89 -44.79
C VAL A 103 -12.49 13.66 -46.30
N LYS A 104 -13.70 13.52 -46.85
CA LYS A 104 -13.95 13.41 -48.29
C LYS A 104 -14.08 14.80 -48.95
N ASP A 105 -14.01 14.85 -50.28
CA ASP A 105 -14.11 16.10 -51.06
C ASP A 105 -15.42 16.85 -50.86
N ASN A 106 -16.50 16.14 -50.51
CA ASN A 106 -17.81 16.72 -50.21
C ASN A 106 -17.96 17.21 -48.75
N GLY A 107 -16.88 17.27 -47.97
CA GLY A 107 -16.90 17.68 -46.56
C GLY A 107 -17.37 16.59 -45.59
N LYS A 108 -17.87 15.44 -46.08
CA LYS A 108 -18.24 14.31 -45.22
C LYS A 108 -17.00 13.73 -44.56
N SER A 109 -17.04 13.69 -43.24
CA SER A 109 -15.94 13.35 -42.38
C SER A 109 -16.34 12.20 -41.46
N ARG A 110 -15.40 11.27 -41.22
CA ARG A 110 -15.64 10.15 -40.31
C ARG A 110 -14.42 9.80 -39.47
N VAL A 111 -14.65 9.48 -38.19
CA VAL A 111 -13.67 8.85 -37.30
C VAL A 111 -14.32 7.67 -36.59
N ASP A 112 -13.58 6.57 -36.47
CA ASP A 112 -13.95 5.36 -35.72
C ASP A 112 -12.88 5.16 -34.64
N LEU A 113 -13.29 4.98 -33.38
CA LEU A 113 -12.42 4.80 -32.22
C LEU A 113 -12.90 3.60 -31.38
N THR A 114 -11.95 2.81 -30.90
CA THR A 114 -12.19 1.74 -29.93
C THR A 114 -11.45 2.04 -28.63
N GLN A 115 -11.79 1.34 -27.55
CA GLN A 115 -11.10 1.52 -26.28
C GLN A 115 -9.58 1.22 -26.36
N LYS A 116 -9.14 0.40 -27.33
CA LYS A 116 -7.72 0.10 -27.55
C LYS A 116 -6.94 1.26 -28.16
N ASP A 117 -7.63 2.17 -28.82
CA ASP A 117 -7.04 3.35 -29.45
C ASP A 117 -6.87 4.51 -28.45
N LEU A 118 -7.45 4.37 -27.25
CA LEU A 118 -7.33 5.32 -26.16
C LEU A 118 -6.07 5.03 -25.33
N PRO A 119 -5.27 6.06 -24.98
CA PRO A 119 -4.16 5.91 -24.05
C PRO A 119 -4.62 5.38 -22.70
N ILE A 120 -3.74 4.66 -22.00
CA ILE A 120 -4.02 4.06 -20.69
C ILE A 120 -4.52 5.07 -19.66
N GLN A 121 -4.10 6.33 -19.77
CA GLN A 121 -4.51 7.41 -18.87
C GLN A 121 -6.01 7.71 -18.97
N PHE A 122 -6.59 7.66 -20.18
CA PHE A 122 -8.03 7.85 -20.37
C PHE A 122 -8.83 6.65 -19.87
N LEU A 123 -8.23 5.46 -19.83
CA LEU A 123 -8.86 4.22 -19.35
C LEU A 123 -8.95 4.14 -17.82
N SER A 124 -8.15 4.93 -17.10
CA SER A 124 -8.18 5.04 -15.65
C SER A 124 -9.12 6.13 -15.12
N LEU A 125 -9.67 6.97 -15.99
CA LEU A 125 -10.55 8.07 -15.58
C LEU A 125 -11.90 7.53 -15.11
N SER A 126 -12.38 8.05 -13.98
CA SER A 126 -13.71 7.76 -13.44
C SER A 126 -14.77 8.75 -13.93
N GLN A 127 -14.36 9.93 -14.40
CA GLN A 127 -15.26 10.98 -14.88
C GLN A 127 -15.39 10.99 -16.40
N PRO A 128 -16.53 11.46 -16.95
CA PRO A 128 -16.71 11.63 -18.38
C PRO A 128 -15.73 12.68 -18.95
N VAL A 129 -15.19 12.38 -20.12
CA VAL A 129 -14.21 13.19 -20.84
C VAL A 129 -14.93 14.08 -21.85
N ASP A 130 -14.43 15.30 -22.07
CA ASP A 130 -14.99 16.20 -23.09
C ASP A 130 -14.57 15.78 -24.49
N ALA A 131 -15.53 15.46 -25.35
CA ALA A 131 -15.28 15.27 -26.78
C ALA A 131 -15.58 16.59 -27.53
N ARG A 132 -14.53 17.25 -28.02
CA ARG A 132 -14.61 18.49 -28.79
C ARG A 132 -14.35 18.23 -30.26
N LEU A 133 -15.04 18.98 -31.12
CA LEU A 133 -14.80 18.95 -32.56
C LEU A 133 -13.96 20.17 -32.93
N LEU A 134 -12.83 19.91 -33.59
CA LEU A 134 -11.93 20.94 -34.13
C LEU A 134 -12.04 20.93 -35.65
N ILE A 135 -12.53 22.02 -36.25
CA ILE A 135 -12.66 22.16 -37.71
C ILE A 135 -11.96 23.44 -38.14
N GLY A 136 -10.97 23.29 -39.02
CA GLY A 136 -10.16 24.39 -39.52
C GLY A 136 -9.71 24.16 -40.95
N SER A 137 -9.46 25.25 -41.67
CA SER A 137 -8.97 25.22 -43.04
C SER A 137 -8.20 26.50 -43.33
N PHE A 138 -7.42 26.51 -44.40
CA PHE A 138 -6.77 27.74 -44.86
C PHE A 138 -7.83 28.77 -45.29
N GLY A 139 -7.65 30.04 -44.89
CA GLY A 139 -8.55 31.14 -45.26
C GLY A 139 -8.72 32.16 -44.14
N THR A 140 -9.68 33.06 -44.31
CA THR A 140 -10.05 34.11 -43.34
C THR A 140 -11.22 33.70 -42.44
N SER A 141 -11.70 32.46 -42.57
CA SER A 141 -12.85 31.94 -41.85
C SER A 141 -12.47 31.49 -40.44
N GLU A 142 -13.30 31.79 -39.45
CA GLU A 142 -13.06 31.42 -38.05
C GLU A 142 -13.13 29.90 -37.86
N ALA A 143 -12.16 29.32 -37.14
CA ALA A 143 -12.12 27.88 -36.88
C ALA A 143 -13.14 27.48 -35.82
N TYR A 144 -13.71 26.29 -35.97
CA TYR A 144 -14.63 25.72 -34.99
C TYR A 144 -13.86 24.96 -33.91
N ASN A 145 -14.09 25.29 -32.63
CA ASN A 145 -13.56 24.54 -31.49
C ASN A 145 -14.56 24.58 -30.33
N GLU A 146 -15.46 23.61 -30.30
CA GLU A 146 -16.49 23.53 -29.28
C GLU A 146 -16.75 22.08 -28.85
N ARG A 147 -17.31 21.92 -27.64
CA ARG A 147 -17.71 20.62 -27.11
C ARG A 147 -18.88 20.07 -27.92
N ALA A 148 -18.77 18.81 -28.35
CA ALA A 148 -19.82 18.11 -29.07
C ALA A 148 -20.61 17.16 -28.16
N PHE A 149 -19.95 16.42 -27.27
CA PHE A 149 -20.59 15.56 -26.28
C PHE A 149 -19.61 15.21 -25.16
N GLN A 150 -20.10 14.54 -24.11
CA GLN A 150 -19.25 13.93 -23.07
C GLN A 150 -19.15 12.43 -23.30
N LEU A 151 -17.95 11.88 -23.22
CA LEU A 151 -17.65 10.48 -23.40
C LEU A 151 -17.38 9.83 -22.04
N SER A 152 -18.26 8.92 -21.61
CA SER A 152 -18.05 8.09 -20.43
C SER A 152 -17.38 6.78 -20.84
N ILE A 153 -16.19 6.51 -20.34
CA ILE A 153 -15.43 5.29 -20.68
C ILE A 153 -15.78 4.24 -19.63
N THR A 154 -16.64 3.29 -19.98
CA THR A 154 -17.06 2.22 -19.08
C THR A 154 -16.11 1.05 -19.21
N ARG A 155 -15.53 0.62 -18.08
CA ARG A 155 -14.60 -0.50 -18.04
C ARG A 155 -15.26 -1.78 -17.51
N ASN A 156 -14.72 -2.92 -17.92
CA ASN A 156 -15.08 -4.20 -17.33
C ASN A 156 -14.65 -4.24 -15.85
N PRO A 157 -15.56 -4.46 -14.89
CA PRO A 157 -15.21 -4.54 -13.47
C PRO A 157 -14.23 -5.68 -13.13
N ASP A 158 -14.14 -6.71 -13.98
CA ASP A 158 -13.27 -7.88 -13.75
C ASP A 158 -11.79 -7.62 -14.11
N GLU A 159 -11.49 -6.49 -14.76
CA GLU A 159 -10.11 -6.15 -15.13
C GLU A 159 -9.51 -5.13 -14.15
N PRO A 160 -8.24 -5.30 -13.71
CA PRO A 160 -7.59 -4.39 -12.76
C PRO A 160 -7.29 -3.02 -13.38
N VAL A 161 -7.63 -1.91 -12.71
CA VAL A 161 -7.45 -0.53 -13.22
C VAL A 161 -6.01 -0.31 -13.69
N PRO A 162 -5.79 0.12 -14.95
CA PRO A 162 -4.44 0.40 -15.41
C PRO A 162 -3.84 1.47 -14.50
N THR A 163 -2.71 1.13 -13.87
CA THR A 163 -2.01 2.04 -12.98
C THR A 163 -1.39 3.14 -13.84
N VAL A 164 -1.90 4.36 -13.72
CA VAL A 164 -1.27 5.54 -14.31
C VAL A 164 0.13 5.67 -13.73
N GLU A 165 1.11 5.94 -14.57
CA GLU A 165 2.50 6.15 -14.12
C GLU A 165 2.52 7.10 -12.92
N VAL A 166 3.05 6.59 -11.81
CA VAL A 166 3.31 7.36 -10.59
C VAL A 166 4.11 8.58 -10.99
N SER A 167 3.76 9.76 -10.45
CA SER A 167 4.51 10.99 -10.71
C SER A 167 6.01 10.72 -10.62
N ARG A 168 6.70 10.82 -11.77
CA ARG A 168 8.14 10.49 -11.88
C ARG A 168 8.97 11.35 -10.93
N TYR A 169 8.47 12.54 -10.61
CA TYR A 169 9.06 13.46 -9.65
C TYR A 169 7.99 13.83 -8.62
N GLY A 170 8.14 13.31 -7.40
CA GLY A 170 7.21 13.57 -6.30
C GLY A 170 7.77 13.08 -4.98
N LYS A 171 7.25 13.61 -3.88
CA LYS A 171 7.55 13.08 -2.56
C LYS A 171 6.91 11.70 -2.41
N LEU A 172 7.71 10.68 -2.18
CA LEU A 172 7.22 9.34 -1.86
C LEU A 172 6.64 9.29 -0.43
N PRO A 173 5.69 8.39 -0.17
CA PRO A 173 5.19 8.18 1.19
C PRO A 173 6.33 7.72 2.11
N GLU A 174 6.28 8.15 3.37
CA GLU A 174 7.23 7.75 4.41
C GLU A 174 7.01 6.26 4.77
N ILE A 175 8.11 5.52 4.97
CA ILE A 175 8.08 4.11 5.33
C ILE A 175 8.41 3.97 6.81
N HIS A 176 7.46 3.45 7.60
CA HIS A 176 7.68 3.13 9.01
C HIS A 176 8.02 1.65 9.17
N HIS A 177 9.10 1.36 9.90
CA HIS A 177 9.43 -0.01 10.28
C HIS A 177 8.44 -0.51 11.35
N ILE A 178 7.74 -1.60 11.05
CA ILE A 178 6.82 -2.25 12.00
C ILE A 178 7.64 -3.24 12.83
N PHE A 179 7.87 -2.91 14.10
CA PHE A 179 8.54 -3.80 15.04
C PHE A 179 7.65 -5.01 15.36
N LYS A 180 8.29 -6.13 15.67
CA LYS A 180 7.61 -7.32 16.17
C LYS A 180 6.95 -7.02 17.52
N GLU A 181 5.70 -7.42 17.68
CA GLU A 181 4.99 -7.33 18.96
C GLU A 181 5.72 -8.11 20.06
N GLU A 182 5.72 -7.56 21.28
CA GLU A 182 6.30 -8.23 22.45
C GLU A 182 5.53 -9.52 22.78
N PRO A 183 6.23 -10.61 23.17
CA PRO A 183 5.57 -11.83 23.57
C PRO A 183 4.74 -11.61 24.84
N LYS A 184 3.53 -12.18 24.87
CA LYS A 184 2.63 -12.07 26.02
C LYS A 184 3.05 -13.03 27.15
N ASN A 185 3.27 -12.49 28.34
CA ASN A 185 3.55 -13.26 29.54
C ASN A 185 2.27 -13.84 30.19
N PRO A 186 2.35 -14.97 30.91
CA PRO A 186 1.22 -15.55 31.62
C PRO A 186 0.75 -14.69 32.81
N PRO A 187 -0.50 -14.88 33.30
CA PRO A 187 -1.00 -14.17 34.46
C PRO A 187 -0.21 -14.49 35.74
N ILE A 188 0.13 -13.46 36.53
CA ILE A 188 0.93 -13.57 37.76
C ILE A 188 0.34 -14.58 38.75
N ALA A 189 -1.00 -14.64 38.86
CA ALA A 189 -1.67 -15.58 39.76
C ALA A 189 -1.36 -17.05 39.42
N VAL A 190 -1.28 -17.39 38.13
CA VAL A 190 -0.94 -18.76 37.68
C VAL A 190 0.51 -19.07 38.03
N THR A 191 1.44 -18.15 37.74
CA THR A 191 2.86 -18.30 38.06
C THR A 191 3.10 -18.46 39.57
N LEU A 192 2.43 -17.65 40.40
CA LEU A 192 2.52 -17.76 41.86
C LEU A 192 1.92 -19.07 42.38
N GLY A 193 0.84 -19.56 41.78
CA GLY A 193 0.26 -20.86 42.11
C GLY A 193 1.26 -22.01 41.92
N PHE A 194 1.95 -22.05 40.77
CA PHE A 194 2.98 -23.05 40.51
C PHE A 194 4.21 -22.90 41.40
N LEU A 195 4.66 -21.66 41.67
CA LEU A 195 5.75 -21.41 42.61
C LEU A 195 5.41 -21.97 44.00
N GLY A 196 4.19 -21.71 44.49
CA GLY A 196 3.71 -22.25 45.76
C GLY A 196 3.71 -23.79 45.78
N LEU A 197 3.26 -24.42 44.70
CA LEU A 197 3.27 -25.88 44.57
C LEU A 197 4.70 -26.46 44.63
N THR A 198 5.65 -25.84 43.92
CA THR A 198 7.06 -26.25 43.96
C THR A 198 7.66 -26.09 45.36
N LEU A 199 7.39 -24.97 46.05
CA LEU A 199 7.86 -24.75 47.41
C LEU A 199 7.25 -25.73 48.42
N THR A 200 6.01 -26.18 48.18
CA THR A 200 5.32 -27.17 49.02
C THR A 200 5.99 -28.55 48.99
N ALA A 201 6.77 -28.86 47.96
CA ALA A 201 7.53 -30.13 47.92
C ALA A 201 8.56 -30.24 49.05
N LEU A 202 9.12 -29.13 49.52
CA LEU A 202 10.12 -29.11 50.61
C LEU A 202 9.56 -29.56 51.97
N PRO A 203 8.45 -29.00 52.50
CA PRO A 203 7.86 -29.49 53.75
C PRO A 203 7.30 -30.91 53.61
N ILE A 204 6.81 -31.32 52.43
CA ILE A 204 6.42 -32.70 52.18
C ILE A 204 7.63 -33.63 52.35
N LEU A 205 8.77 -33.30 51.73
CA LEU A 205 10.00 -34.07 51.88
C LEU A 205 10.46 -34.15 53.35
N ALA A 206 10.43 -33.03 54.07
CA ALA A 206 10.75 -33.00 55.49
C ALA A 206 9.80 -33.89 56.31
N GLY A 207 8.49 -33.85 56.04
CA GLY A 207 7.51 -34.71 56.69
C GLY A 207 7.75 -36.20 56.42
N VAL A 208 8.10 -36.56 55.18
CA VAL A 208 8.47 -37.93 54.81
C VAL A 208 9.73 -38.39 55.55
N TRP A 209 10.75 -37.55 55.66
CA TRP A 209 11.96 -37.85 56.45
C TRP A 209 11.66 -38.09 57.92
N LEU A 210 10.79 -37.27 58.52
CA LEU A 210 10.36 -37.47 59.91
C LEU A 210 9.57 -38.78 60.06
N PHE A 211 8.67 -39.09 59.11
CA PHE A 211 7.91 -40.34 59.11
C PHE A 211 8.80 -41.58 58.98
N LEU A 212 9.84 -41.52 58.15
CA LEU A 212 10.83 -42.59 57.98
C LEU A 212 11.83 -42.70 59.14
N GLY A 213 11.83 -41.75 60.08
CA GLY A 213 12.72 -41.76 61.24
C GLY A 213 14.17 -41.43 60.89
N VAL A 214 14.42 -40.33 60.15
CA VAL A 214 15.79 -39.82 59.93
C VAL A 214 16.52 -39.66 61.27
N ASN A 215 17.73 -40.22 61.33
CA ASN A 215 18.48 -40.38 62.57
C ASN A 215 19.79 -39.57 62.54
N LEU A 216 20.01 -38.75 63.58
CA LEU A 216 21.23 -37.96 63.78
C LEU A 216 22.08 -38.44 64.98
N ASN A 217 21.84 -39.64 65.51
CA ASN A 217 22.48 -40.18 66.73
C ASN A 217 24.01 -40.25 66.64
N HIS A 218 24.57 -40.34 65.43
CA HIS A 218 26.02 -40.42 65.19
C HIS A 218 26.68 -39.06 64.95
N LEU A 219 25.91 -37.97 64.95
CA LEU A 219 26.43 -36.61 64.78
C LEU A 219 27.32 -36.17 65.96
N PRO A 220 26.95 -36.39 67.24
CA PRO A 220 27.84 -36.08 68.37
C PRO A 220 29.15 -36.88 68.34
N THR A 221 29.08 -38.15 67.92
CA THR A 221 30.27 -39.01 67.76
C THR A 221 31.19 -38.49 66.65
N ALA A 222 30.63 -38.10 65.51
CA ALA A 222 31.38 -37.52 64.39
C ALA A 222 32.11 -36.23 64.80
N LEU A 223 31.40 -35.35 65.52
CA LEU A 223 31.93 -34.06 65.98
C LEU A 223 32.96 -34.20 67.10
N LYS A 224 32.91 -35.26 67.92
CA LYS A 224 33.94 -35.55 68.92
C LYS A 224 35.20 -36.15 68.30
N SER A 225 35.05 -37.08 67.36
CA SER A 225 36.17 -37.80 66.74
C SER A 225 36.96 -36.95 65.74
N ALA A 226 36.26 -36.15 64.92
CA ALA A 226 36.88 -35.32 63.89
C ALA A 226 36.09 -34.02 63.66
N PRO A 227 36.09 -33.07 64.61
CA PRO A 227 35.31 -31.83 64.53
C PRO A 227 35.69 -30.97 63.34
N VAL A 228 36.99 -30.75 63.13
CA VAL A 228 37.50 -29.83 62.10
C VAL A 228 37.20 -30.35 60.69
N PRO A 229 37.50 -31.62 60.31
CA PRO A 229 37.16 -32.13 58.99
C PRO A 229 35.67 -32.07 58.68
N HIS A 230 34.79 -32.43 59.62
CA HIS A 230 33.35 -32.41 59.39
C HIS A 230 32.79 -30.99 59.24
N ALA A 231 33.21 -30.06 60.11
CA ALA A 231 32.75 -28.67 60.04
C ALA A 231 33.25 -27.96 58.77
N VAL A 232 34.52 -28.14 58.42
CA VAL A 232 35.10 -27.54 57.19
C VAL A 232 34.50 -28.18 55.94
N PHE A 233 34.24 -29.48 55.95
CA PHE A 233 33.59 -30.15 54.82
C PHE A 233 32.16 -29.63 54.60
N LEU A 234 31.32 -29.60 55.64
CA LEU A 234 29.97 -29.04 55.51
C LEU A 234 30.00 -27.56 55.12
N GLY A 235 30.88 -26.77 55.74
CA GLY A 235 31.05 -25.36 55.41
C GLY A 235 31.50 -25.14 53.96
N SER A 236 32.36 -26.01 53.43
CA SER A 236 32.79 -25.94 52.04
C SER A 236 31.67 -26.26 51.06
N LEU A 237 30.80 -27.23 51.37
CA LEU A 237 29.61 -27.54 50.56
C LEU A 237 28.61 -26.37 50.54
N VAL A 238 28.32 -25.79 51.72
CA VAL A 238 27.45 -24.61 51.82
C VAL A 238 28.06 -23.42 51.09
N SER A 239 29.39 -23.25 51.15
CA SER A 239 30.10 -22.19 50.42
C SER A 239 30.01 -22.37 48.92
N ILE A 240 30.13 -23.60 48.40
CA ILE A 240 29.97 -23.89 46.97
C ILE A 240 28.55 -23.54 46.49
N GLU A 241 27.52 -23.93 47.23
CA GLU A 241 26.13 -23.54 46.91
C GLU A 241 25.92 -22.02 46.96
N GLY A 242 26.51 -21.35 47.95
CA GLY A 242 26.50 -19.88 48.04
C GLY A 242 27.19 -19.21 46.85
N ILE A 243 28.32 -19.76 46.40
CA ILE A 243 29.03 -19.27 45.21
C ILE A 243 28.17 -19.46 43.94
N PHE A 244 27.46 -20.58 43.80
CA PHE A 244 26.52 -20.77 42.69
C PHE A 244 25.32 -19.82 42.76
N PHE A 245 24.81 -19.52 43.96
CA PHE A 245 23.79 -18.50 44.15
C PHE A 245 24.29 -17.10 43.74
N LEU A 246 25.53 -16.75 44.10
CA LEU A 246 26.14 -15.50 43.68
C LEU A 246 26.33 -15.45 42.16
N TYR A 247 26.69 -16.56 41.51
CA TYR A 247 26.75 -16.66 40.04
C TYR A 247 25.39 -16.51 39.37
N TYR A 248 24.34 -17.09 39.93
CA TYR A 248 22.99 -16.91 39.41
C TYR A 248 22.51 -15.45 39.51
N THR A 249 22.92 -14.73 40.54
CA THR A 249 22.41 -13.37 40.84
C THR A 249 23.28 -12.23 40.32
N SER A 250 24.61 -12.37 40.35
CA SER A 250 25.51 -11.22 40.17
C SER A 250 26.91 -11.52 39.63
N TRP A 251 27.50 -12.68 39.92
CA TRP A 251 28.87 -12.99 39.52
C TRP A 251 28.99 -13.44 38.07
N ASN A 252 30.14 -13.15 37.47
CA ASN A 252 30.50 -13.70 36.17
C ASN A 252 31.24 -15.04 36.29
N ILE A 253 31.41 -15.73 35.16
CA ILE A 253 32.07 -17.06 35.12
C ILE A 253 33.53 -17.02 35.59
N PHE A 254 34.25 -15.92 35.36
CA PHE A 254 35.64 -15.75 35.76
C PHE A 254 35.82 -15.51 37.26
N GLN A 255 34.77 -15.05 37.94
CA GLN A 255 34.71 -14.96 39.40
C GLN A 255 34.29 -16.31 40.03
N LEU A 256 33.31 -16.98 39.41
CA LEU A 256 32.82 -18.30 39.83
C LEU A 256 33.95 -19.34 39.82
N LEU A 257 34.64 -19.50 38.69
CA LEU A 257 35.60 -20.60 38.49
C LEU A 257 36.71 -20.66 39.54
N PRO A 258 37.48 -19.59 39.83
CA PRO A 258 38.52 -19.64 40.85
C PRO A 258 37.94 -19.81 42.27
N ALA A 259 36.77 -19.23 42.56
CA ALA A 259 36.14 -19.35 43.87
C ALA A 259 35.66 -20.78 44.14
N VAL A 260 34.99 -21.41 43.17
CA VAL A 260 34.57 -22.82 43.25
C VAL A 260 35.78 -23.74 43.26
N ALA A 261 36.83 -23.46 42.48
CA ALA A 261 38.06 -24.26 42.51
C ALA A 261 38.71 -24.23 43.90
N ALA A 262 38.79 -23.06 44.54
CA ALA A 262 39.33 -22.93 45.90
C ALA A 262 38.44 -23.66 46.93
N ALA A 263 37.13 -23.41 46.92
CA ALA A 263 36.20 -24.06 47.84
C ALA A 263 36.14 -25.58 47.62
N GLY A 264 36.23 -26.03 46.36
CA GLY A 264 36.27 -27.43 45.97
C GLY A 264 37.55 -28.14 46.40
N ALA A 265 38.71 -27.49 46.32
CA ALA A 265 39.96 -28.03 46.86
C ALA A 265 39.87 -28.21 48.38
N VAL A 266 39.29 -27.23 49.09
CA VAL A 266 39.02 -27.34 50.54
C VAL A 266 38.08 -28.51 50.81
N ALA A 267 36.96 -28.60 50.08
CA ALA A 267 35.97 -29.67 50.21
C ALA A 267 36.58 -31.06 49.99
N PHE A 268 37.46 -31.20 48.99
CA PHE A 268 38.14 -32.46 48.69
C PHE A 268 39.04 -32.92 49.86
N VAL A 269 39.85 -32.02 50.40
CA VAL A 269 40.76 -32.34 51.51
C VAL A 269 40.00 -32.59 52.82
N SER A 270 39.03 -31.75 53.18
CA SER A 270 38.25 -31.96 54.40
C SER A 270 37.33 -33.16 54.29
N GLY A 271 36.74 -33.38 53.11
CA GLY A 271 35.84 -34.49 52.82
C GLY A 271 36.54 -35.84 52.88
N SER A 272 37.73 -35.98 52.29
CA SER A 272 38.51 -37.23 52.40
C SER A 272 38.78 -37.63 53.85
N ARG A 273 39.06 -36.66 54.73
CA ARG A 273 39.28 -36.89 56.17
C ARG A 273 37.98 -37.19 56.93
N ALA A 274 36.91 -36.46 56.66
CA ALA A 274 35.60 -36.68 57.29
C ALA A 274 35.02 -38.05 56.91
N LEU A 275 35.06 -38.40 55.62
CA LEU A 275 34.60 -39.69 55.12
C LEU A 275 35.50 -40.86 55.58
N GLY A 276 36.80 -40.63 55.75
CA GLY A 276 37.71 -41.60 56.35
C GLY A 276 37.35 -41.93 57.80
N GLU A 277 36.94 -40.93 58.59
CA GLU A 277 36.43 -41.16 59.94
C GLU A 277 35.11 -41.96 59.93
N VAL A 278 34.19 -41.62 59.01
CA VAL A 278 32.93 -42.37 58.83
C VAL A 278 33.21 -43.84 58.48
N GLN A 279 34.19 -44.10 57.62
CA GLN A 279 34.62 -45.44 57.28
C GLN A 279 35.21 -46.17 58.50
N GLY A 280 36.06 -45.50 59.29
CA GLY A 280 36.64 -46.04 60.52
C GLY A 280 35.56 -46.46 61.53
N ARG A 281 34.53 -45.64 61.73
CA ARG A 281 33.38 -45.98 62.57
C ARG A 281 32.64 -47.22 62.10
N ARG A 282 32.40 -47.32 60.79
CA ARG A 282 31.74 -48.49 60.19
C ARG A 282 32.54 -49.77 60.39
N LEU A 283 33.87 -49.70 60.27
CA LEU A 283 34.77 -50.84 60.51
C LEU A 283 34.82 -51.23 61.99
N ALA A 284 34.65 -50.28 62.90
CA ALA A 284 34.53 -50.50 64.35
C ALA A 284 33.14 -51.03 64.78
N GLY A 285 32.22 -51.29 63.84
CA GLY A 285 30.88 -51.80 64.13
C GLY A 285 29.88 -50.73 64.59
N LEU A 286 30.25 -49.46 64.56
CA LEU A 286 29.37 -48.33 64.87
C LEU A 286 28.63 -47.93 63.58
N ARG A 287 27.37 -48.37 63.44
CA ARG A 287 26.48 -48.05 62.31
C ARG A 287 25.31 -47.19 62.74
#